data_AF-A0A9P7FLX5-F1
#
_entry.id   AF-A0A9P7FLX5-F1
#
_cell.length_a   1.000
_cell.length_b   1.000
_cell.length_c   1.000
_cell.angle_alpha   90.00
_cell.angle_beta   90.00
_cell.angle_gamma   90.00
#
_symmetry.space_group_name_H-M   'P 1'
#
loop_
_entity.id
_entity.type
_entity.pdbx_description
1 polymer ?
#
loop_
_entity_poly.entity_id
_entity_poly.type
_entity_poly.pdbx_seq_one_letter_code
_entity_poly.pdbx_strand_id
1 'polypeptide(L)'
;MYDRTVKPVPPRPTSGLRYRIETLLGITGIKMAKYRTAWGPAIMSQLQVVWRPHVISILFFEGLLFGFGIGINVTNAVFLGEEPPVGYAFNASIIAGLYATPIASDLPSSFDLNFPFILRYLSSLAK
;
A
#
# COMPACT_ATOMS: atom_id res chain seq x y z
N MET A 1 4.89 -32.61 6.88
CA MET A 1 3.78 -31.74 7.32
C MET A 1 4.43 -30.49 7.86
N TYR A 2 4.14 -29.32 7.29
CA TYR A 2 4.88 -28.08 7.56
C TYR A 2 4.15 -27.12 8.51
N ASP A 3 2.92 -27.45 8.91
CA ASP A 3 2.19 -26.65 9.89
C ASP A 3 2.68 -26.99 11.30
N ARG A 4 3.42 -26.06 11.90
CA ARG A 4 4.08 -26.21 13.20
C ARG A 4 3.14 -25.96 14.38
N THR A 5 1.92 -25.48 14.10
CA THR A 5 0.95 -25.07 15.11
C THR A 5 0.04 -26.22 15.56
N VAL A 6 -0.08 -27.29 14.76
CA VAL A 6 -0.91 -28.46 15.08
C VAL A 6 -0.15 -29.44 15.97
N LYS A 7 -0.59 -29.59 17.23
CA LYS A 7 -0.07 -30.57 18.20
C LYS A 7 -1.22 -31.44 18.74
N PRO A 8 -1.07 -32.77 18.78
CA PRO A 8 0.06 -33.57 18.29
C PRO A 8 0.14 -33.60 16.76
N VAL A 9 1.35 -33.74 16.21
CA VAL A 9 1.58 -33.81 14.76
C VAL A 9 0.87 -35.07 14.23
N PRO A 10 -0.11 -34.97 13.32
CA PRO A 10 -0.85 -36.13 12.86
C PRO A 10 0.06 -37.07 12.05
N PRO A 11 -0.17 -38.39 12.14
CA PRO A 11 0.62 -39.38 11.45
C PRO A 11 0.51 -39.22 9.94
N ARG A 12 1.58 -39.56 9.22
CA ARG A 12 1.59 -39.50 7.76
C ARG A 12 0.56 -40.50 7.20
N PRO A 13 -0.32 -40.10 6.26
CA PRO A 13 -1.37 -40.99 5.76
C PRO A 13 -0.83 -42.18 4.94
N THR A 14 0.34 -42.05 4.30
CA THR A 14 0.97 -43.10 3.46
C THR A 14 2.49 -43.04 3.61
N SER A 15 3.19 -44.16 3.38
CA SER A 15 4.67 -44.25 3.41
C SER A 15 5.27 -44.67 2.05
N GLY A 16 6.58 -44.45 1.85
CA GLY A 16 7.34 -44.94 0.68
C GLY A 16 7.09 -44.20 -0.64
N LEU A 17 7.18 -44.92 -1.77
CA LEU A 17 7.00 -44.38 -3.13
C LEU A 17 5.56 -43.88 -3.38
N ARG A 18 4.56 -44.57 -2.80
CA ARG A 18 3.15 -44.14 -2.87
C ARG A 18 2.94 -42.76 -2.27
N TYR A 19 3.59 -42.46 -1.15
CA TYR A 19 3.55 -41.12 -0.56
C TYR A 19 4.14 -40.05 -1.50
N ARG A 20 5.21 -40.36 -2.24
CA ARG A 20 5.82 -39.42 -3.19
C ARG A 20 4.87 -39.13 -4.35
N ILE A 21 4.25 -40.16 -4.93
CA ILE A 21 3.27 -40.02 -6.01
C ILE A 21 2.03 -39.26 -5.53
N GLU A 22 1.47 -39.62 -4.37
CA GLU A 22 0.31 -38.92 -3.79
C GLU A 22 0.61 -37.47 -3.41
N THR A 23 1.87 -37.15 -3.09
CA THR A 23 2.31 -35.77 -2.83
C THR A 23 2.48 -34.96 -4.09
N LEU A 24 3.05 -35.56 -5.15
CA LEU A 24 3.14 -34.92 -6.47
C LEU A 24 1.76 -34.65 -7.08
N LEU A 25 0.82 -35.56 -6.89
CA LEU A 25 -0.58 -35.40 -7.32
C LEU A 25 -1.43 -34.55 -6.35
N GLY A 26 -0.89 -34.12 -5.21
CA GLY A 26 -1.60 -33.28 -4.24
C GLY A 26 -2.67 -33.99 -3.39
N ILE A 27 -2.85 -35.30 -3.53
CA ILE A 27 -3.79 -36.13 -2.76
C ILE A 27 -3.47 -36.09 -1.26
N THR A 28 -2.18 -36.08 -0.90
CA THR A 28 -1.77 -35.89 0.51
C THR A 28 -2.19 -34.52 1.06
N GLY A 29 -2.25 -33.48 0.22
CA GLY A 29 -2.74 -32.15 0.58
C GLY A 29 -4.24 -32.17 0.92
N ILE A 30 -5.05 -32.86 0.11
CA ILE A 30 -6.50 -33.00 0.32
C ILE A 30 -6.78 -33.80 1.60
N LYS A 31 -6.10 -34.95 1.81
CA LYS A 31 -6.25 -35.76 3.04
C LYS A 31 -5.91 -34.98 4.33
N MET A 32 -5.05 -33.96 4.21
CA MET A 32 -4.58 -33.13 5.31
C MET A 32 -5.31 -31.77 5.40
N ALA A 33 -6.20 -31.46 4.47
CA ALA A 33 -6.94 -30.19 4.45
C ALA A 33 -7.81 -29.98 5.69
N LYS A 34 -8.27 -31.08 6.32
CA LYS A 34 -9.03 -31.05 7.58
C LYS A 34 -8.29 -30.43 8.77
N TYR A 35 -6.96 -30.33 8.70
CA TYR A 35 -6.14 -29.72 9.75
C TYR A 35 -5.82 -28.25 9.46
N ARG A 36 -6.28 -27.70 8.33
CA ARG A 36 -6.11 -26.28 8.00
C ARG A 36 -7.30 -25.48 8.48
N THR A 37 -7.06 -24.21 8.78
CA THR A 37 -8.13 -23.23 9.03
C THR A 37 -9.06 -23.16 7.83
N ALA A 38 -10.36 -23.30 8.06
CA ALA A 38 -11.36 -23.12 7.01
C ALA A 38 -11.34 -21.66 6.49
N TRP A 39 -11.71 -21.48 5.22
CA TRP A 39 -11.71 -20.16 4.59
C TRP A 39 -12.62 -19.15 5.30
N GLY A 40 -13.77 -19.60 5.81
CA GLY A 40 -14.71 -18.76 6.57
C GLY A 40 -14.05 -18.04 7.76
N PRO A 41 -13.50 -18.76 8.75
CA PRO A 41 -12.80 -18.12 9.86
C PRO A 41 -11.55 -17.35 9.44
N ALA A 42 -10.86 -17.77 8.36
CA ALA A 42 -9.72 -17.02 7.84
C ALA A 42 -10.13 -15.61 7.37
N ILE A 43 -11.21 -15.49 6.60
CA ILE A 43 -11.72 -14.18 6.14
C ILE A 43 -12.31 -13.40 7.31
N MET A 44 -13.08 -14.06 8.18
CA MET A 44 -13.69 -13.42 9.34
C MET A 44 -12.66 -12.87 10.33
N SER A 45 -11.47 -13.47 10.40
CA SER A 45 -10.39 -13.00 11.27
C SER A 45 -9.96 -11.56 10.95
N GLN A 46 -9.91 -11.18 9.66
CA GLN A 46 -9.55 -9.83 9.25
C GLN A 46 -10.62 -8.83 9.68
N LEU A 47 -11.89 -9.18 9.50
CA LEU A 47 -13.01 -8.34 9.93
C LEU A 47 -13.00 -8.15 11.45
N GLN A 48 -12.73 -9.20 12.23
CA GLN A 48 -12.62 -9.12 13.68
C GLN A 48 -11.47 -8.22 14.14
N VAL A 49 -10.36 -8.20 13.41
CA VAL A 49 -9.23 -7.31 13.70
C VAL A 49 -9.61 -5.86 13.41
N VAL A 50 -10.22 -5.59 12.27
CA VAL A 50 -10.68 -4.24 11.88
C VAL A 50 -11.72 -3.72 12.87
N TRP A 51 -12.60 -4.59 13.38
CA TRP A 51 -13.63 -4.20 14.34
C TRP A 51 -13.11 -3.88 15.75
N ARG A 52 -11.81 -4.05 16.01
CA ARG A 52 -11.22 -3.65 17.29
C ARG A 52 -11.28 -2.12 17.40
N PRO A 53 -11.77 -1.56 18.53
CA PRO A 53 -11.99 -0.12 18.66
C PRO A 53 -10.73 0.72 18.38
N HIS A 54 -9.55 0.22 18.79
CA HIS A 54 -8.26 0.84 18.51
C HIS A 54 -7.93 0.91 17.01
N VAL A 55 -8.27 -0.13 16.25
CA VAL A 55 -8.00 -0.18 14.81
C VAL A 55 -8.97 0.73 14.07
N ILE A 56 -10.25 0.75 14.47
CA ILE A 56 -11.24 1.67 13.92
C ILE A 56 -10.80 3.14 14.09
N SER A 57 -10.33 3.52 15.28
CA SER A 57 -9.88 4.91 15.52
C SER A 57 -8.68 5.29 14.67
N ILE A 58 -7.72 4.38 14.48
CA ILE A 58 -6.55 4.63 13.62
C ILE A 58 -6.99 4.73 12.17
N LEU A 59 -7.85 3.84 11.68
CA LEU A 59 -8.36 3.87 10.31
C LEU A 59 -9.18 5.13 10.03
N PHE A 60 -9.95 5.60 11.00
CA PHE A 60 -10.70 6.85 10.87
C PHE A 60 -9.76 8.07 10.82
N PHE A 61 -8.78 8.13 11.70
CA PHE A 61 -7.77 9.18 11.70
C PHE A 61 -6.96 9.21 10.38
N GLU A 62 -6.51 8.04 9.94
CA GLU A 62 -5.81 7.87 8.66
C GLU A 62 -6.71 8.27 7.48
N GLY A 63 -7.97 7.86 7.47
CA GLY A 63 -8.93 8.22 6.44
C GLY A 63 -9.17 9.73 6.36
N LEU A 64 -9.24 10.41 7.51
CA LEU A 64 -9.34 11.87 7.56
C LEU A 64 -8.07 12.54 7.04
N LEU A 65 -6.88 12.12 7.51
CA LEU A 65 -5.61 12.68 7.06
C LEU A 65 -5.39 12.48 5.56
N PHE A 66 -5.57 11.26 5.08
CA PHE A 66 -5.43 10.90 3.69
C PHE A 66 -6.47 11.61 2.81
N GLY A 67 -7.72 11.65 3.27
CA GLY A 67 -8.81 12.36 2.59
C GLY A 67 -8.57 13.86 2.51
N PHE A 68 -8.14 14.50 3.60
CA PHE A 68 -7.75 15.92 3.59
C PHE A 68 -6.54 16.16 2.70
N GLY A 69 -5.54 15.28 2.74
CA GLY A 69 -4.35 15.35 1.90
C GLY A 69 -4.72 15.36 0.41
N ILE A 70 -5.51 14.38 -0.06
CA ILE A 70 -5.99 14.36 -1.44
C ILE A 70 -6.83 15.61 -1.73
N GLY A 71 -7.77 15.93 -0.85
CA GLY A 71 -8.69 17.05 -1.01
C GLY A 71 -7.94 18.35 -1.28
N ILE A 72 -6.99 18.71 -0.43
CA ILE A 72 -6.19 19.93 -0.56
C ILE A 72 -5.39 19.93 -1.87
N ASN A 73 -4.71 18.83 -2.21
CA ASN A 73 -3.89 18.77 -3.42
C ASN A 73 -4.74 18.91 -4.70
N VAL A 74 -5.94 18.31 -4.74
CA VAL A 74 -6.83 18.42 -5.90
C VAL A 74 -7.48 19.80 -5.96
N THR A 75 -8.05 20.30 -4.86
CA THR A 75 -8.74 21.60 -4.88
C THR A 75 -7.78 22.75 -5.11
N ASN A 76 -6.58 22.71 -4.53
CA ASN A 76 -5.60 23.78 -4.69
C ASN A 76 -5.09 23.87 -6.14
N ALA A 77 -4.93 22.74 -6.84
CA ALA A 77 -4.60 22.77 -8.27
C ALA A 77 -5.70 23.44 -9.12
N VAL A 78 -6.98 23.20 -8.80
CA VAL A 78 -8.13 23.82 -9.48
C VAL A 78 -8.20 25.32 -9.17
N PHE A 79 -8.09 25.70 -7.89
CA PHE A 79 -8.11 27.11 -7.47
C PHE A 79 -6.98 27.94 -8.10
N LEU A 80 -5.80 27.35 -8.29
CA LEU A 80 -4.67 28.03 -8.93
C LEU A 80 -4.91 28.24 -10.44
N GLY A 81 -5.66 27.35 -11.10
CA GLY A 81 -5.92 27.40 -12.54
C GLY A 81 -7.15 28.23 -12.95
N GLU A 82 -8.14 28.38 -12.07
CA GLU A 82 -9.40 29.09 -12.38
C GLU A 82 -9.18 30.60 -12.61
N GLU A 83 -9.97 31.20 -13.50
CA GLU A 83 -9.94 32.65 -13.76
C GLU A 83 -10.46 33.46 -12.53
N PRO A 84 -10.01 34.73 -12.33
CA PRO A 84 -10.54 35.59 -11.28
C PRO A 84 -12.06 35.77 -11.43
N PRO A 85 -12.86 35.90 -10.34
CA PRO A 85 -12.50 36.41 -9.02
C PRO A 85 -12.19 35.35 -7.94
N VAL A 86 -12.28 34.06 -8.26
CA VAL A 86 -12.09 32.96 -7.29
C VAL A 86 -10.74 32.25 -7.40
N GLY A 87 -10.01 32.43 -8.51
CA GLY A 87 -8.71 31.81 -8.75
C GLY A 87 -7.62 32.78 -9.24
N TYR A 88 -6.45 32.22 -9.55
CA TYR A 88 -5.23 32.97 -9.88
C TYR A 88 -4.85 32.95 -11.37
N ALA A 89 -5.62 32.26 -12.22
CA ALA A 89 -5.35 32.07 -13.66
C ALA A 89 -3.92 31.60 -13.98
N PHE A 90 -3.32 30.76 -13.14
CA PHE A 90 -1.99 30.22 -13.40
C PHE A 90 -2.04 29.17 -14.51
N ASN A 91 -1.06 29.24 -15.41
CA ASN A 91 -0.85 28.20 -16.40
C ASN A 91 -0.36 26.91 -15.72
N ALA A 92 -0.72 25.75 -16.29
CA ALA A 92 -0.40 24.43 -15.77
C ALA A 92 1.09 24.22 -15.44
N SER A 93 2.01 24.86 -16.20
CA SER A 93 3.45 24.80 -15.94
C SER A 93 3.87 25.41 -14.60
N ILE A 94 3.22 26.51 -14.18
CA ILE A 94 3.49 27.18 -12.91
C ILE A 94 2.94 26.33 -11.76
N ILE A 95 1.73 25.80 -11.92
CA ILE A 95 1.09 24.90 -10.95
C ILE A 95 1.95 23.64 -10.75
N ALA A 96 2.43 23.04 -11.83
CA ALA A 96 3.33 21.89 -11.77
C ALA A 96 4.65 22.21 -11.05
N GLY A 97 5.23 23.39 -11.27
CA GLY A 97 6.42 23.84 -10.54
C GLY A 97 6.19 23.99 -9.04
N LEU A 98 5.03 24.51 -8.62
CA LEU A 98 4.65 24.64 -7.21
C LEU A 98 4.54 23.26 -6.53
N TYR A 99 3.96 22.26 -7.19
CA TYR A 99 3.89 20.88 -6.67
C TYR A 99 5.22 20.12 -6.75
N ALA A 100 6.11 20.47 -7.67
CA ALA A 100 7.45 19.89 -7.75
C ALA A 100 8.36 20.33 -6.59
N THR A 101 8.08 21.48 -5.98
CA THR A 101 8.88 22.07 -4.89
C THR A 101 8.97 21.17 -3.64
N PRO A 102 7.87 20.63 -3.08
CA PRO A 102 7.95 19.68 -1.96
C PRO A 102 8.59 18.34 -2.34
N ILE A 103 8.43 17.88 -3.59
CA ILE A 103 9.12 16.67 -4.08
C ILE A 103 10.64 16.90 -4.13
N ALA A 104 11.06 18.08 -4.58
CA ALA A 104 12.46 18.49 -4.61
C ALA A 104 13.04 18.79 -3.22
N SER A 105 12.21 19.04 -2.19
CA SER A 105 12.69 19.23 -0.81
C SER A 105 12.96 17.93 -0.07
N ASP A 106 12.25 16.83 -0.41
CA ASP A 106 12.51 15.48 0.13
C ASP A 106 13.59 14.71 -0.65
N LEU A 107 13.85 15.11 -1.89
CA LEU A 107 14.92 14.53 -2.71
C LEU A 107 16.33 14.69 -2.10
N PRO A 108 16.74 15.84 -1.52
CA PRO A 108 18.08 16.00 -0.94
C PRO A 108 18.33 15.12 0.29
N SER A 109 17.32 14.77 1.09
CA SER A 109 17.53 13.82 2.21
C SER A 109 17.75 12.36 1.74
N SER A 110 17.45 12.07 0.47
CA SER A 110 17.56 10.73 -0.13
C SER A 110 18.70 10.62 -1.14
N PHE A 111 19.25 11.74 -1.62
CA PHE A 111 20.17 11.80 -2.75
C PHE A 111 21.19 12.94 -2.58
N ASP A 112 22.19 12.68 -1.74
CA ASP A 112 23.30 13.57 -1.39
C ASP A 112 24.28 13.88 -2.56
N LEU A 113 23.86 13.80 -3.84
CA LEU A 113 24.78 13.86 -4.98
C LEU A 113 24.37 14.71 -6.21
N ASN A 114 23.21 15.39 -6.29
CA ASN A 114 22.89 16.15 -7.52
C ASN A 114 21.92 17.35 -7.42
N PHE A 115 21.86 18.02 -6.26
CA PHE A 115 21.05 19.23 -6.07
C PHE A 115 21.28 20.40 -7.08
N PRO A 116 22.50 20.67 -7.60
CA PRO A 116 22.69 21.80 -8.52
C PRO A 116 22.11 21.60 -9.93
N PHE A 117 21.75 20.37 -10.32
CA PHE A 117 21.23 20.09 -11.67
C PHE A 117 19.76 20.46 -11.82
N ILE A 118 18.95 20.22 -10.77
CA ILE A 118 17.51 20.51 -10.77
C ILE A 118 17.24 22.03 -10.73
N LEU A 119 18.00 22.77 -9.92
CA LEU A 119 17.92 24.24 -9.89
C LEU A 119 18.27 24.86 -11.25
N ARG A 120 19.23 24.27 -11.97
CA ARG A 120 19.61 24.73 -13.31
C ARG A 120 18.51 24.47 -14.34
N TYR A 121 17.83 23.33 -14.25
CA TYR A 121 16.70 23.00 -15.12
C TYR A 121 15.48 23.90 -14.87
N LEU A 122 15.15 24.18 -13.61
CA LEU A 122 14.05 25.08 -13.26
C LEU A 122 14.34 26.54 -13.67
N SER A 123 15.59 27.01 -13.57
CA SER A 123 15.98 28.35 -14.05
C SER A 123 15.88 28.52 -15.57
N SER A 124 15.94 27.42 -16.33
CA SER A 124 15.82 27.43 -17.78
C SER A 124 14.38 27.46 -18.28
N LEU A 125 13.41 27.06 -17.44
CA LEU A 125 11.99 27.07 -17.74
C LEU A 125 11.31 28.40 -17.38
N ALA A 126 12.01 29.28 -16.66
CA ALA A 126 11.55 30.60 -16.23
C ALA A 126 11.96 31.75 -17.19
N LYS A 127 12.43 31.42 -18.41
CA LYS A 127 12.63 32.35 -19.53
C LYS A 127 11.65 32.01 -20.64
#